data_AF-A0A3M2FPP8-F1
#
_entry.id   AF-A0A3M2FPP8-F1
#
_cell.length_a   1.000
_cell.length_b   1.000
_cell.length_c   1.000
_cell.angle_alpha   90.00
_cell.angle_beta   90.00
_cell.angle_gamma   90.00
#
_symmetry.space_group_name_H-M   'P 1'
#
loop_
_entity.id
_entity.type
_entity.pdbx_description
1 polymer ?
#
loop_
_entity_poly.entity_id
_entity_poly.type
_entity_poly.pdbx_seq_one_letter_code
_entity_poly.pdbx_strand_id
1 'polypeptide(L)'
;MEWAQQFVEHYGYWAVFVWTLIEGESVFIAAAALSAAGLLHPWKVIIVAALGAFIGHLIFFALGRWKGMRIINAVPTLRRHYPKANIILDKYAHWSIFIFQYLYGTRMVAAILFGCSSIGFWRFFSLQVINCVSWACLIYLVGHMLGLAGMAILHRFGLYGLLGALLATAIVAGWAYWRYAHEHVRNHFSDKDSPR
;
A
#
# COMPACT_ATOMS: atom_id res chain seq x y z
N MET A 1 21.85 -15.37 20.10
CA MET A 1 20.81 -14.44 19.62
C MET A 1 21.33 -13.45 18.58
N GLU A 2 22.65 -13.22 18.49
CA GLU A 2 23.29 -12.31 17.52
C GLU A 2 23.07 -12.69 16.05
N TRP A 3 23.06 -14.00 15.72
CA TRP A 3 22.85 -14.46 14.33
C TRP A 3 21.49 -14.00 13.75
N ALA A 4 20.45 -13.98 14.58
CA ALA A 4 19.10 -13.57 14.17
C ALA A 4 19.04 -12.06 13.96
N GLN A 5 19.72 -11.27 14.80
CA GLN A 5 19.82 -9.82 14.64
C GLN A 5 20.57 -9.47 13.35
N GLN A 6 21.71 -10.10 13.09
CA GLN A 6 22.48 -9.90 11.86
C GLN A 6 21.68 -10.29 10.61
N PHE A 7 20.93 -11.39 10.66
CA PHE A 7 20.06 -11.81 9.56
C PHE A 7 18.97 -10.76 9.29
N VAL A 8 18.31 -10.25 10.32
CA VAL A 8 17.27 -9.21 10.19
C VAL A 8 17.86 -7.88 9.71
N GLU A 9 19.01 -7.47 10.21
CA GLU A 9 19.69 -6.26 9.74
C GLU A 9 20.13 -6.37 8.28
N HIS A 10 20.56 -7.54 7.83
CA HIS A 10 21.03 -7.71 6.46
C HIS A 10 19.89 -7.90 5.46
N TYR A 11 18.95 -8.81 5.74
CA TYR A 11 17.86 -9.16 4.83
C TYR A 11 16.59 -8.34 5.04
N GLY A 12 16.39 -7.73 6.21
CA GLY A 12 15.20 -6.95 6.54
C GLY A 12 15.01 -5.75 5.63
N TYR A 13 16.09 -5.01 5.33
CA TYR A 13 16.01 -3.88 4.39
C TYR A 13 15.68 -4.34 2.96
N TRP A 14 16.28 -5.43 2.49
CA TRP A 14 15.96 -5.98 1.17
C TRP A 14 14.52 -6.48 1.08
N ALA A 15 14.03 -7.14 2.13
CA ALA A 15 12.64 -7.56 2.22
C ALA A 15 11.70 -6.35 2.15
N VAL A 16 11.99 -5.27 2.87
CA VAL A 16 11.22 -4.02 2.78
C VAL A 16 11.27 -3.46 1.36
N PHE A 17 12.44 -3.37 0.74
CA PHE A 17 12.59 -2.83 -0.61
C PHE A 17 11.76 -3.59 -1.65
N VAL A 18 11.94 -4.91 -1.70
CA VAL A 18 11.27 -5.78 -2.69
C VAL A 18 9.77 -5.82 -2.45
N TRP A 19 9.33 -5.87 -1.18
CA TRP A 19 7.92 -5.95 -0.85
C TRP A 19 7.20 -4.63 -1.13
N THR A 20 7.80 -3.49 -0.79
CA THR A 20 7.22 -2.17 -1.05
C THR A 20 7.13 -1.85 -2.55
N LEU A 21 8.03 -2.41 -3.37
CA LEU A 21 8.03 -2.33 -4.82
C LEU A 21 6.80 -2.98 -5.46
N ILE A 22 6.38 -4.14 -4.95
CA ILE A 22 5.20 -4.86 -5.43
C ILE A 22 3.97 -4.29 -4.70
N GLU A 23 3.58 -4.89 -3.59
CA GLU A 23 2.53 -4.40 -2.72
C GLU A 23 2.89 -4.75 -1.30
N GLY A 24 3.01 -3.73 -0.44
CA GLY A 24 3.81 -3.97 0.74
C GLY A 24 3.77 -2.99 1.87
N GLU A 25 2.57 -2.66 2.33
CA GLU A 25 2.42 -2.05 3.65
C GLU A 25 2.80 -3.05 4.76
N SER A 26 2.48 -4.33 4.61
CA SER A 26 2.62 -5.33 5.69
C SER A 26 4.06 -5.53 6.15
N VAL A 27 5.00 -5.83 5.24
CA VAL A 27 6.42 -6.02 5.59
C VAL A 27 7.03 -4.71 6.08
N PHE A 28 6.60 -3.57 5.52
CA PHE A 28 7.07 -2.28 5.97
C PHE A 28 6.60 -1.93 7.39
N ILE A 29 5.33 -2.19 7.72
CA ILE A 29 4.77 -2.06 9.06
C ILE A 29 5.51 -2.97 10.04
N ALA A 30 5.79 -4.21 9.65
CA ALA A 30 6.59 -5.13 10.48
C ALA A 30 8.02 -4.59 10.70
N ALA A 31 8.68 -4.07 9.67
CA ALA A 31 10.00 -3.47 9.80
C ALA A 31 9.99 -2.19 10.66
N ALA A 32 8.93 -1.38 10.60
CA ALA A 32 8.74 -0.22 11.47
C ALA A 32 8.48 -0.62 12.93
N ALA A 33 7.79 -1.74 13.16
CA ALA A 33 7.64 -2.31 14.50
C ALA A 33 8.97 -2.85 15.04
N LEU A 34 9.77 -3.52 14.18
CA LEU A 34 11.11 -3.99 14.54
C LEU A 34 12.09 -2.83 14.81
N SER A 35 11.97 -1.70 14.09
CA SER A 35 12.75 -0.50 14.40
C SER A 35 12.37 0.11 15.74
N ALA A 36 11.09 -0.01 16.16
CA ALA A 36 10.68 0.39 17.51
C ALA A 36 11.38 -0.43 18.59
N ALA A 37 11.62 -1.72 18.34
CA ALA A 37 12.38 -2.61 19.21
C ALA A 37 13.90 -2.40 19.15
N GLY A 38 14.39 -1.42 18.37
CA GLY A 38 15.82 -1.13 18.22
C GLY A 38 16.57 -2.11 17.30
N LEU A 39 15.87 -3.01 16.60
CA LEU A 39 16.49 -4.03 15.73
C LEU A 39 16.80 -3.50 14.33
N LEU A 40 16.18 -2.41 13.91
CA LEU A 40 16.41 -1.77 12.63
C LEU A 40 16.52 -0.26 12.81
N HIS A 41 17.41 0.37 12.03
CA HIS A 41 17.54 1.82 12.04
C HIS A 41 16.32 2.51 11.37
N PRO A 42 15.60 3.41 12.07
CA PRO A 42 14.40 4.10 11.59
C PRO A 42 14.53 4.70 10.19
N TRP A 43 15.57 5.53 10.00
CA TRP A 43 15.76 6.25 8.74
C TRP A 43 16.06 5.32 7.57
N LYS A 44 16.76 4.20 7.81
CA LYS A 44 17.04 3.23 6.75
C LYS A 44 15.76 2.55 6.30
N VAL A 45 14.89 2.17 7.24
CA VAL A 45 13.58 1.56 6.95
C VAL A 45 12.71 2.50 6.12
N ILE A 46 12.60 3.77 6.50
CA ILE A 46 11.82 4.79 5.77
C ILE A 46 12.36 5.01 4.36
N ILE A 47 13.68 5.24 4.23
CA ILE A 47 14.31 5.54 2.92
C ILE A 47 14.15 4.35 1.97
N VAL A 48 14.43 3.14 2.44
CA VAL A 48 14.35 1.92 1.63
C VAL A 48 12.92 1.66 1.17
N ALA A 49 11.93 1.85 2.05
CA ALA A 49 10.52 1.72 1.68
C ALA A 49 10.06 2.78 0.68
N ALA A 50 10.46 4.05 0.90
CA ALA A 50 10.14 5.13 -0.02
C ALA A 50 10.73 4.89 -1.42
N LEU A 51 11.98 4.40 -1.49
CA LEU A 51 12.64 4.04 -2.74
C LEU A 51 11.97 2.86 -3.43
N GLY A 52 11.65 1.79 -2.70
CA GLY A 52 10.97 0.62 -3.26
C GLY A 52 9.62 0.99 -3.86
N ALA A 53 8.79 1.72 -3.09
CA ALA A 53 7.50 2.23 -3.56
C ALA A 53 7.66 3.14 -4.79
N PHE A 54 8.59 4.09 -4.74
CA PHE A 54 8.85 5.03 -5.83
C PHE A 54 9.27 4.34 -7.13
N ILE A 55 10.21 3.39 -7.05
CA ILE A 55 10.68 2.62 -8.21
C ILE A 55 9.54 1.77 -8.78
N GLY A 56 8.75 1.12 -7.92
CA GLY A 56 7.55 0.39 -8.34
C GLY A 56 6.61 1.28 -9.15
N HIS A 57 6.28 2.46 -8.63
CA HIS A 57 5.42 3.43 -9.33
C HIS A 57 6.02 3.88 -10.68
N LEU A 58 7.33 4.08 -10.74
CA LEU A 58 8.01 4.46 -11.98
C LEU A 58 7.92 3.35 -13.04
N ILE A 59 8.06 2.09 -12.63
CA ILE A 59 7.92 0.92 -13.51
C ILE A 59 6.49 0.85 -14.06
N PHE A 60 5.47 0.97 -13.21
CA PHE A 60 4.07 0.94 -13.65
C PHE A 60 3.70 2.14 -14.54
N PHE A 61 4.24 3.32 -14.24
CA PHE A 61 4.07 4.50 -15.08
C PHE A 61 4.70 4.29 -16.47
N ALA A 62 5.94 3.77 -16.53
CA ALA A 62 6.61 3.46 -17.78
C ALA A 62 5.85 2.39 -18.59
N LEU A 63 5.32 1.37 -17.91
CA LEU A 63 4.49 0.33 -18.51
C LEU A 63 3.20 0.92 -19.10
N GLY A 64 2.55 1.84 -18.38
CA GLY A 64 1.40 2.60 -18.85
C GLY A 64 1.72 3.45 -20.09
N ARG A 65 2.88 4.11 -20.11
CA ARG A 65 3.32 4.92 -21.25
C ARG A 65 3.63 4.09 -22.49
N TRP A 66 4.21 2.91 -22.33
CA TRP A 66 4.60 2.07 -23.47
C TRP A 66 3.44 1.25 -24.02
N LYS A 67 2.68 0.56 -23.16
CA LYS A 67 1.64 -0.40 -23.56
C LYS A 67 0.31 -0.20 -22.84
N GLY A 68 0.12 0.91 -22.13
CA GLY A 68 -1.05 1.12 -21.27
C GLY A 68 -2.39 1.05 -21.99
N MET A 69 -2.53 1.59 -23.21
CA MET A 69 -3.78 1.46 -23.98
C MET A 69 -4.09 0.01 -24.36
N ARG A 70 -3.08 -0.84 -24.58
CA ARG A 70 -3.31 -2.29 -24.78
C ARG A 70 -3.79 -2.96 -23.49
N ILE A 71 -3.21 -2.59 -22.34
CA ILE A 71 -3.61 -3.10 -21.03
C ILE A 71 -5.05 -2.68 -20.70
N ILE A 72 -5.38 -1.39 -20.90
CA ILE A 72 -6.73 -0.84 -20.68
C ILE A 72 -7.75 -1.55 -21.57
N ASN A 73 -7.44 -1.75 -22.85
CA ASN A 73 -8.36 -2.41 -23.78
C ASN A 73 -8.52 -3.90 -23.51
N ALA A 74 -7.50 -4.56 -22.94
CA ALA A 74 -7.55 -5.97 -22.55
C ALA A 74 -8.43 -6.22 -21.31
N VAL A 75 -8.64 -5.21 -20.45
CA VAL A 75 -9.42 -5.35 -19.21
C VAL A 75 -10.75 -4.59 -19.32
N PRO A 76 -11.91 -5.28 -19.39
CA PRO A 76 -13.21 -4.64 -19.66
C PRO A 76 -13.60 -3.56 -18.65
N THR A 77 -13.27 -3.75 -17.38
CA THR A 77 -13.54 -2.78 -16.31
C THR A 77 -12.72 -1.50 -16.49
N LEU A 78 -11.42 -1.60 -16.80
CA LEU A 78 -10.58 -0.44 -17.08
C LEU A 78 -11.07 0.28 -18.34
N ARG A 79 -11.34 -0.44 -19.43
CA ARG A 79 -11.84 0.16 -20.69
C ARG A 79 -13.10 1.00 -20.47
N ARG A 80 -14.04 0.52 -19.64
CA ARG A 80 -15.29 1.24 -19.34
C ARG A 80 -15.08 2.53 -18.54
N HIS A 81 -14.14 2.53 -17.60
CA HIS A 81 -13.94 3.64 -16.68
C HIS A 81 -12.83 4.61 -17.13
N TYR A 82 -11.93 4.17 -18.01
CA TYR A 82 -10.78 4.94 -18.48
C TYR A 82 -11.14 6.32 -19.02
N PRO A 83 -12.17 6.53 -19.88
CA PRO A 83 -12.46 7.87 -20.40
C PRO A 83 -12.81 8.88 -19.30
N LYS A 84 -13.58 8.45 -18.30
CA LYS A 84 -13.94 9.29 -17.15
C LYS A 84 -12.74 9.54 -16.26
N ALA A 85 -11.94 8.51 -16.00
CA ALA A 85 -10.72 8.63 -15.23
C ALA A 85 -9.73 9.60 -15.90
N ASN A 86 -9.51 9.47 -17.22
CA ASN A 86 -8.57 10.31 -17.95
C ASN A 86 -8.92 11.81 -17.86
N ILE A 87 -10.20 12.18 -17.97
CA ILE A 87 -10.63 13.59 -17.80
C ILE A 87 -10.27 14.12 -16.40
N ILE A 88 -10.48 13.31 -15.36
CA ILE A 88 -10.16 13.68 -13.97
C ILE A 88 -8.64 13.77 -13.78
N LEU A 89 -7.89 12.80 -14.30
CA LEU A 89 -6.44 12.71 -14.19
C LEU A 89 -5.76 13.87 -14.93
N ASP A 90 -6.26 14.28 -16.10
CA ASP A 90 -5.74 15.43 -16.85
C ASP A 90 -6.09 16.75 -16.14
N LYS A 91 -7.33 16.90 -15.64
CA LYS A 91 -7.80 18.14 -14.99
C LYS A 91 -7.20 18.36 -13.59
N TYR A 92 -7.04 17.29 -12.81
CA TYR A 92 -6.59 17.33 -11.41
C TYR A 92 -5.29 16.55 -11.17
N ALA A 93 -4.42 16.47 -12.17
CA ALA A 93 -3.16 15.70 -12.16
C ALA A 93 -2.39 15.76 -10.83
N HIS A 94 -2.26 16.95 -10.23
CA HIS A 94 -1.57 17.13 -8.95
C HIS A 94 -2.25 16.37 -7.81
N TRP A 95 -3.53 16.63 -7.57
CA TRP A 95 -4.29 16.04 -6.46
C TRP A 95 -4.55 14.56 -6.67
N SER A 96 -4.77 14.14 -7.92
CA SER A 96 -5.01 12.75 -8.25
C SER A 96 -3.83 11.86 -7.85
N ILE A 97 -2.59 12.28 -8.09
CA ILE A 97 -1.40 11.48 -7.73
C ILE A 97 -1.40 11.19 -6.22
N PHE A 98 -1.68 12.19 -5.39
CA PHE A 98 -1.78 12.01 -3.94
C PHE A 98 -2.96 11.11 -3.56
N ILE A 99 -4.17 11.43 -4.00
CA ILE A 99 -5.39 10.73 -3.58
C ILE A 99 -5.34 9.24 -3.93
N PHE A 100 -4.95 8.89 -5.16
CA PHE A 100 -4.92 7.50 -5.59
C PHE A 100 -3.83 6.66 -4.90
N GLN A 101 -2.83 7.28 -4.26
CA GLN A 101 -1.85 6.53 -3.48
C GLN A 101 -2.43 6.02 -2.15
N TYR A 102 -3.38 6.74 -1.54
CA TYR A 102 -3.98 6.36 -0.26
C TYR A 102 -5.25 5.49 -0.41
N LEU A 103 -5.80 5.38 -1.63
CA LEU A 103 -6.90 4.45 -1.89
C LEU A 103 -6.37 3.02 -2.07
N TYR A 104 -6.72 2.15 -1.14
CA TYR A 104 -6.30 0.74 -1.11
C TYR A 104 -6.55 0.03 -2.46
N GLY A 105 -5.54 -0.66 -2.99
CA GLY A 105 -5.58 -1.41 -4.26
C GLY A 105 -5.60 -0.56 -5.53
N THR A 106 -5.75 0.77 -5.45
CA THR A 106 -5.82 1.63 -6.64
C THR A 106 -4.46 2.17 -7.08
N ARG A 107 -3.44 2.15 -6.21
CA ARG A 107 -2.14 2.79 -6.44
C ARG A 107 -1.40 2.30 -7.70
N MET A 108 -1.40 0.99 -7.95
CA MET A 108 -0.75 0.40 -9.14
C MET A 108 -1.51 0.75 -10.41
N VAL A 109 -2.84 0.60 -10.36
CA VAL A 109 -3.72 0.93 -11.49
C VAL A 109 -3.63 2.40 -11.83
N ALA A 110 -3.61 3.29 -10.83
CA ALA A 110 -3.44 4.71 -11.00
C ALA A 110 -2.10 5.06 -11.65
N ALA A 111 -0.98 4.44 -11.23
CA ALA A 111 0.32 4.64 -11.87
C ALA A 111 0.30 4.29 -13.36
N ILE A 112 -0.35 3.19 -13.74
CA ILE A 112 -0.54 2.81 -15.15
C ILE A 112 -1.41 3.86 -15.87
N LEU A 113 -2.51 4.30 -15.26
CA LEU A 113 -3.41 5.31 -15.83
C LEU A 113 -2.70 6.66 -16.04
N PHE A 114 -1.87 7.10 -15.10
CA PHE A 114 -1.03 8.30 -15.25
C PHE A 114 -0.01 8.14 -16.38
N GLY A 115 0.50 6.93 -16.59
CA GLY A 115 1.38 6.64 -17.73
C GLY A 115 0.67 6.80 -19.09
N CYS A 116 -0.63 6.49 -19.13
CA CYS A 116 -1.48 6.62 -20.32
C CYS A 116 -1.94 8.05 -20.58
N SER A 117 -1.96 8.90 -19.56
CA SER A 117 -2.42 10.29 -19.67
C SER A 117 -1.34 11.21 -20.25
N SER A 118 -1.72 12.47 -20.46
CA SER A 118 -0.86 13.51 -21.04
C SER A 118 0.24 14.04 -20.10
N ILE A 119 0.35 13.50 -18.87
CA ILE A 119 1.25 14.02 -17.84
C ILE A 119 2.73 13.79 -18.23
N GLY A 120 3.52 14.87 -18.22
CA GLY A 120 4.96 14.78 -18.45
C GLY A 120 5.70 13.98 -17.37
N PHE A 121 6.74 13.23 -17.77
CA PHE A 121 7.52 12.36 -16.88
C PHE A 121 8.06 13.09 -15.64
N TRP A 122 8.70 14.25 -15.83
CA TRP A 122 9.30 15.02 -14.74
C TRP A 122 8.28 15.54 -13.72
N ARG A 123 7.07 15.87 -14.20
CA ARG A 123 5.98 16.31 -13.33
C ARG A 123 5.42 15.16 -12.50
N PHE A 124 5.27 13.99 -13.09
CA PHE A 124 4.91 12.78 -12.34
C PHE A 124 6.01 12.43 -11.32
N PHE A 125 7.27 12.42 -11.75
CA PHE A 125 8.43 12.09 -10.92
C PHE A 125 8.47 12.92 -9.63
N SER A 126 8.44 14.26 -9.73
CA SER A 126 8.58 15.12 -8.55
C SER A 126 7.43 14.98 -7.56
N LEU A 127 6.19 14.93 -8.06
CA LEU A 127 5.01 14.72 -7.23
C LEU A 127 5.02 13.35 -6.56
N GLN A 128 5.43 12.31 -7.30
CA GLN A 128 5.47 10.94 -6.81
C GLN A 128 6.56 10.74 -5.75
N VAL A 129 7.70 11.43 -5.85
CA VAL A 129 8.72 11.43 -4.79
C VAL A 129 8.13 11.96 -3.48
N ILE A 130 7.50 13.14 -3.50
CA ILE A 130 6.90 13.76 -2.31
C ILE A 130 5.84 12.84 -1.72
N ASN A 131 5.01 12.26 -2.59
CA ASN A 131 3.94 11.36 -2.19
C ASN A 131 4.47 10.06 -1.54
N CYS A 132 5.50 9.43 -2.12
CA CYS A 132 6.11 8.22 -1.55
C CYS A 132 6.80 8.50 -0.21
N VAL A 133 7.46 9.65 -0.06
CA VAL A 133 8.08 10.05 1.21
C VAL A 133 7.00 10.29 2.26
N SER A 134 5.94 11.03 1.92
CA SER A 134 4.81 11.28 2.82
C SER A 134 4.17 9.96 3.27
N TRP A 135 3.87 9.07 2.32
CA TRP A 135 3.33 7.74 2.61
C TRP A 135 4.28 6.93 3.50
N ALA A 136 5.58 6.91 3.20
CA ALA A 136 6.56 6.16 3.97
C ALA A 136 6.62 6.64 5.43
N CYS A 137 6.62 7.96 5.65
CA CYS A 137 6.56 8.54 6.99
C CYS A 137 5.28 8.17 7.74
N LEU A 138 4.12 8.24 7.08
CA LEU A 138 2.82 7.92 7.69
C LEU A 138 2.74 6.45 8.10
N ILE A 139 3.07 5.53 7.18
CA ILE A 139 3.02 4.09 7.47
C ILE A 139 4.08 3.71 8.49
N TYR A 140 5.28 4.31 8.42
CA TYR A 140 6.30 4.12 9.44
C TYR A 140 5.80 4.53 10.82
N LEU A 141 5.19 5.71 10.95
CA LEU A 141 4.67 6.19 12.23
C LEU A 141 3.65 5.22 12.81
N VAL A 142 2.70 4.76 11.98
CA VAL A 142 1.70 3.77 12.40
C VAL A 142 2.37 2.46 12.83
N GLY A 143 3.27 1.91 12.02
CA GLY A 143 3.96 0.66 12.34
C GLY A 143 4.86 0.76 13.57
N HIS A 144 5.52 1.90 13.77
CA HIS A 144 6.34 2.18 14.94
C HIS A 144 5.50 2.25 16.22
N MET A 145 4.36 2.94 16.19
CA MET A 145 3.41 2.96 17.31
C MET A 145 2.86 1.57 17.63
N LEU A 146 2.53 0.78 16.60
CA LEU A 146 2.12 -0.62 16.78
C LEU A 146 3.23 -1.47 17.39
N GLY A 147 4.49 -1.25 17.00
CA GLY A 147 5.64 -1.91 17.61
C GLY A 147 5.80 -1.59 19.09
N LEU A 148 5.70 -0.31 19.46
CA LEU A 148 5.74 0.13 20.87
C LEU A 148 4.59 -0.48 21.68
N ALA A 149 3.37 -0.48 21.14
CA ALA A 149 2.21 -1.09 21.78
C ALA A 149 2.39 -2.61 21.95
N GLY A 150 2.89 -3.30 20.92
CA GLY A 150 3.20 -4.71 20.96
C GLY A 150 4.25 -5.05 22.03
N MET A 151 5.31 -4.25 22.14
CA MET A 151 6.32 -4.41 23.19
C MET A 151 5.75 -4.16 24.59
N ALA A 152 4.89 -3.16 24.76
CA ALA A 152 4.23 -2.90 26.04
C ALA A 152 3.33 -4.07 26.48
N ILE A 153 2.59 -4.66 25.54
CA ILE A 153 1.78 -5.86 25.79
C ILE A 153 2.68 -7.05 26.12
N LEU A 154 3.75 -7.26 25.36
CA LEU A 154 4.71 -8.34 25.57
C LEU A 154 5.35 -8.24 26.96
N HIS A 155 5.75 -7.04 27.38
CA HIS A 155 6.37 -6.82 28.69
C HIS A 155 5.38 -7.03 29.84
N ARG A 156 4.09 -6.67 29.66
CA ARG A 156 3.08 -6.73 30.73
C ARG A 156 2.37 -8.08 30.84
N PHE A 157 2.13 -8.75 29.72
CA PHE A 157 1.32 -9.96 29.63
C PHE A 157 2.08 -11.15 29.02
N GLY A 158 3.36 -10.99 28.70
CA GLY A 158 4.17 -12.01 28.07
C GLY A 158 3.75 -12.32 26.63
N LEU A 159 4.33 -13.39 26.07
CA LEU A 159 4.07 -13.82 24.69
C LEU A 159 2.60 -14.19 24.46
N TYR A 160 1.94 -14.81 25.44
CA TYR A 160 0.53 -15.20 25.36
C TYR A 160 -0.40 -13.97 25.25
N GLY A 161 -0.07 -12.87 25.94
CA GLY A 161 -0.82 -11.62 25.80
C GLY A 161 -0.67 -10.99 24.41
N LEU A 162 0.54 -11.01 23.84
CA LEU A 162 0.78 -10.52 22.48
C LEU A 162 0.03 -11.38 21.45
N LEU A 163 0.12 -12.70 21.55
CA LEU A 163 -0.61 -13.62 20.66
C LEU A 163 -2.12 -13.43 20.79
N GLY A 164 -2.64 -13.27 22.01
CA GLY A 164 -4.05 -12.98 22.25
C GLY A 164 -4.52 -11.67 21.62
N ALA A 165 -3.71 -10.60 21.72
CA ALA A 165 -4.01 -9.31 21.09
C ALA A 165 -4.01 -9.39 19.56
N LEU A 166 -3.05 -10.12 18.97
CA LEU A 166 -3.02 -10.36 17.52
C LEU A 166 -4.23 -11.18 17.06
N LEU A 167 -4.60 -12.24 17.81
CA LEU A 167 -5.75 -13.08 17.51
C LEU A 167 -7.06 -12.31 17.60
N ALA A 168 -7.23 -11.50 18.66
CA ALA A 168 -8.41 -10.63 18.81
C ALA A 168 -8.52 -9.63 17.65
N THR A 169 -7.40 -9.02 17.25
CA THR A 169 -7.36 -8.10 16.12
C THR A 169 -7.74 -8.80 14.81
N ALA A 170 -7.22 -10.01 14.58
CA ALA A 170 -7.56 -10.82 13.40
C ALA A 170 -9.03 -11.24 13.38
N ILE A 171 -9.61 -11.63 14.53
CA ILE A 171 -11.02 -11.97 14.65
C ILE A 171 -11.91 -10.75 14.37
N VAL A 172 -11.61 -9.60 14.96
CA VAL A 172 -12.38 -8.36 14.75
C VAL A 172 -12.29 -7.91 13.29
N ALA A 173 -11.09 -7.93 12.70
CA ALA A 173 -10.91 -7.60 11.28
C ALA A 173 -11.65 -8.56 10.36
N GLY A 174 -11.58 -9.87 10.64
CA GLY A 174 -12.30 -10.90 9.89
C GLY A 174 -13.82 -10.76 10.01
N TRP A 175 -14.33 -10.46 11.22
CA TRP A 175 -15.74 -10.21 11.44
C TRP A 175 -16.23 -8.94 10.74
N ALA A 176 -15.47 -7.84 10.83
CA ALA A 176 -15.77 -6.60 10.14
C ALA A 176 -15.76 -6.81 8.62
N TYR A 177 -14.73 -7.48 8.09
CA TYR A 177 -14.65 -7.83 6.67
C TYR A 177 -15.85 -8.68 6.23
N TRP A 178 -16.19 -9.71 7.01
CA TRP A 178 -17.34 -10.57 6.72
C TRP A 178 -18.64 -9.76 6.71
N ARG A 179 -18.86 -8.86 7.68
CA ARG A 179 -20.04 -7.98 7.71
C ARG A 179 -20.11 -7.04 6.49
N TYR A 180 -19.00 -6.39 6.16
CA TYR A 180 -18.91 -5.49 5.00
C TYR A 180 -19.10 -6.24 3.68
N ALA A 181 -18.50 -7.42 3.54
CA ALA A 181 -18.66 -8.28 2.36
C ALA A 181 -20.10 -8.80 2.24
N HIS A 182 -20.74 -9.16 3.34
CA HIS A 182 -22.12 -9.65 3.37
C HIS A 182 -23.14 -8.55 3.01
N GLU A 183 -22.88 -7.29 3.38
CA GLU A 183 -23.70 -6.14 2.97
C GLU A 183 -23.53 -5.78 1.49
N HIS A 184 -22.32 -5.86 0.93
CA HIS A 184 -22.08 -5.55 -0.48
C HIS A 184 -22.61 -6.63 -1.44
N VAL A 185 -22.49 -7.92 -1.07
CA VAL A 185 -23.01 -9.03 -1.89
C VAL A 185 -24.54 -9.03 -1.93
N ARG A 186 -25.22 -8.76 -0.80
CA ARG A 186 -26.70 -8.73 -0.75
C ARG A 186 -27.31 -7.65 -1.65
N ASN A 187 -26.66 -6.49 -1.75
CA ASN A 187 -27.17 -5.39 -2.58
C ASN A 187 -26.99 -5.63 -4.09
N HIS A 188 -26.07 -6.52 -4.52
CA HIS A 188 -25.87 -6.82 -5.94
C HIS A 188 -26.82 -7.90 -6.49
N PHE A 189 -27.41 -8.72 -5.61
CA PHE A 189 -28.40 -9.74 -6.00
C PHE A 189 -29.85 -9.24 -5.88
N SER A 190 -30.14 -8.21 -5.08
CA SER A 190 -31.50 -7.66 -4.95
C SER A 190 -31.98 -6.85 -6.17
N ASP A 191 -31.09 -6.43 -7.07
CA ASP A 191 -31.44 -5.63 -8.27
C ASP A 191 -31.71 -6.50 -9.53
N LYS A 192 -31.64 -7.84 -9.40
CA LYS A 192 -31.94 -8.78 -10.49
C LYS A 192 -33.32 -9.45 -10.40
N ASP A 193 -34.04 -9.28 -9.28
CA ASP A 193 -35.31 -9.97 -9.02
C ASP A 193 -36.53 -9.02 -8.96
N SER A 194 -36.47 -7.82 -9.56
CA SER A 194 -37.68 -7.03 -9.80
C SER A 194 -38.32 -7.41 -11.14
N PRO A 195 -39.40 -8.22 -11.17
CA PRO A 195 -40.17 -8.42 -12.39
C PRO A 195 -40.79 -7.08 -12.81
N ARG A 196 -40.56 -6.70 -14.07
CA ARG A 196 -41.36 -5.68 -14.77
C ARG A 196 -42.73 -6.23 -15.10
#